data_AF-A0A2W5F864-F1
#
_entry.id   AF-A0A2W5F864-F1
#
_cell.length_a   1.000
_cell.length_b   1.000
_cell.length_c   1.000
_cell.angle_alpha   90.00
_cell.angle_beta   90.00
_cell.angle_gamma   90.00
#
_symmetry.space_group_name_H-M   'P 1'
#
loop_
_entity.id
_entity.type
_entity.pdbx_description
1 polymer ?
#
loop_
_entity_poly.entity_id
_entity_poly.type
_entity_poly.pdbx_seq_one_letter_code
_entity_poly.pdbx_strand_id
1 'polypeptide(L)' 'METAVRAIHIPTNIDVYVSEMRTQIENKNKSIERLKEKIDQLNSQKDLDQEIGRWLSNKQLERGNAMRIFKRSLS' A
#
# COMPACT_ATOMS: atom_id res chain seq x y z
N MET A 1 -11.88 26.78 -24.03
CA MET A 1 -11.43 26.72 -22.63
C MET A 1 -11.08 25.26 -22.35
N GLU A 2 -9.83 24.97 -22.03
CA GLU A 2 -9.40 23.60 -21.68
C GLU A 2 -9.51 23.43 -20.17
N THR A 3 -10.41 22.57 -19.71
CA THR A 3 -10.66 22.37 -18.27
C THR A 3 -10.13 21.04 -17.74
N ALA A 4 -9.67 20.15 -18.62
CA ALA A 4 -9.15 18.84 -18.24
C ALA A 4 -7.85 18.96 -17.42
N VAL A 5 -7.68 18.05 -16.46
CA VAL A 5 -6.51 18.00 -15.56
C VAL A 5 -5.96 16.58 -15.49
N ARG A 6 -4.63 16.46 -15.49
CA ARG A 6 -3.91 15.23 -15.16
C ARG A 6 -3.12 15.43 -13.86
N ALA A 7 -3.23 14.47 -12.94
CA ALA A 7 -2.42 14.44 -11.71
C ALA A 7 -1.59 13.15 -11.67
N ILE A 8 -0.33 13.26 -11.24
CA ILE A 8 0.63 12.16 -11.21
C ILE A 8 1.24 12.09 -9.81
N HIS A 9 1.19 10.91 -9.18
CA HIS A 9 1.90 10.63 -7.95
C HIS A 9 3.31 10.12 -8.28
N ILE A 10 4.30 11.00 -8.17
CA ILE A 10 5.70 10.74 -8.58
C ILE A 10 6.28 9.44 -7.96
N PRO A 11 6.11 9.16 -6.65
CA PRO A 11 6.71 7.97 -6.04
C PRO A 11 6.19 6.63 -6.59
N THR A 12 4.95 6.59 -7.08
CA THR A 12 4.33 5.35 -7.58
C THR A 12 4.09 5.35 -9.08
N ASN A 13 4.33 6.47 -9.77
CA ASN A 13 3.97 6.72 -11.16
C ASN A 13 2.48 6.50 -11.49
N ILE A 14 1.60 6.52 -10.49
CA ILE A 14 0.16 6.43 -10.72
C ILE A 14 -0.34 7.79 -11.20
N ASP A 15 -1.07 7.79 -12.31
CA ASP A 15 -1.74 8.98 -12.81
C ASP A 15 -3.27 8.84 -12.84
N VAL A 16 -3.92 10.01 -12.88
CA VAL A 16 -5.36 10.16 -13.06
C VAL A 16 -5.61 11.31 -14.01
N TYR A 17 -6.61 11.12 -14.87
CA TYR A 17 -7.11 12.14 -15.79
C TYR A 17 -8.56 12.47 -15.44
N VAL A 18 -8.90 13.75 -15.41
CA VAL A 18 -10.25 14.24 -15.08
C VAL A 18 -10.65 15.36 -16.03
N SER A 19 -11.81 15.21 -16.66
CA SER A 19 -12.39 16.18 -17.59
C SER A 19 -13.91 16.32 -17.42
N GLU A 20 -14.43 15.94 -16.25
CA GLU A 20 -15.87 15.78 -16.00
C GLU A 20 -16.54 17.07 -15.53
N MET A 21 -15.77 17.98 -14.94
CA MET A 21 -16.29 19.20 -14.31
C MET A 21 -16.20 20.41 -15.24
N ARG A 22 -17.02 21.41 -14.93
CA ARG A 22 -17.15 22.64 -15.72
C ARG A 22 -15.94 23.55 -15.61
N THR A 23 -15.21 23.50 -14.50
CA THR A 23 -14.01 24.32 -14.29
C THR A 23 -12.75 23.47 -14.08
N GLN A 24 -11.59 24.06 -14.40
CA GLN A 24 -10.30 23.43 -14.15
C GLN A 24 -10.04 23.18 -12.66
N ILE A 25 -10.52 24.07 -11.77
CA ILE A 25 -10.35 23.94 -10.32
C ILE A 25 -11.12 22.73 -9.79
N GLU A 26 -12.36 22.53 -10.25
CA GLU A 26 -13.14 21.35 -9.88
C GLU A 26 -12.47 20.05 -10.39
N ASN A 27 -11.97 20.05 -11.64
CA ASN A 27 -11.23 18.91 -12.17
C ASN A 27 -9.93 18.65 -11.40
N LYS A 28 -9.23 19.70 -10.93
CA LYS A 28 -8.05 19.58 -10.07
C LYS A 28 -8.41 18.93 -8.73
N ASN A 29 -9.43 19.41 -8.05
CA ASN A 29 -9.86 18.85 -6.76
C ASN A 29 -10.26 17.38 -6.91
N LYS A 30 -11.02 17.05 -7.96
CA LYS A 30 -11.43 15.67 -8.22
C LYS A 30 -10.26 14.76 -8.60
N SER A 31 -9.26 15.29 -9.32
CA SER A 31 -8.04 14.54 -9.63
C SER A 31 -7.24 14.20 -8.37
N ILE A 32 -7.17 15.10 -7.39
CA ILE A 32 -6.49 14.84 -6.12
C ILE A 32 -7.23 13.77 -5.31
N GLU A 33 -8.56 13.85 -5.23
CA GLU A 33 -9.40 12.86 -4.56
C GLU A 33 -9.20 11.45 -5.15
N ARG A 34 -9.31 11.30 -6.48
CA ARG A 34 -9.09 10.02 -7.17
C ARG A 34 -7.69 9.49 -7.02
N LEU A 35 -6.68 10.37 -7.07
CA LEU A 35 -5.30 9.97 -6.90
C LEU A 35 -5.07 9.42 -5.49
N LYS A 36 -5.64 10.08 -4.47
CA LYS A 36 -5.60 9.61 -3.08
C LYS A 36 -6.25 8.24 -2.93
N GLU A 37 -7.46 8.05 -3.46
CA GLU A 37 -8.16 6.76 -3.41
C GLU A 37 -7.34 5.62 -4.01
N LYS A 38 -6.71 5.84 -5.17
CA LYS A 38 -5.82 4.84 -5.79
C LYS A 38 -4.61 4.50 -4.92
N ILE A 39 -4.02 5.49 -4.26
CA ILE A 39 -2.87 5.29 -3.36
C ILE A 39 -3.28 4.55 -2.10
N ASP A 40 -4.42 4.90 -1.51
CA ASP A 40 -4.93 4.24 -0.32
C ASP A 40 -5.24 2.76 -0.61
N GLN A 41 -5.85 2.45 -1.75
CA GLN A 41 -6.06 1.07 -2.21
C GLN A 41 -4.75 0.31 -2.40
N LEU A 42 -3.74 0.93 -3.02
CA LEU A 42 -2.42 0.32 -3.19
C LEU A 42 -1.76 0.01 -1.85
N ASN A 43 -1.87 0.91 -0.87
CA ASN A 43 -1.31 0.71 0.46
C ASN A 43 -2.02 -0.43 1.19
N SER A 44 -3.36 -0.45 1.18
CA SER A 44 -4.13 -1.54 1.78
C SER A 44 -3.78 -2.91 1.20
N GLN A 45 -3.60 -3.01 -0.13
CA GLN A 45 -3.17 -4.26 -0.75
C GLN A 45 -1.78 -4.70 -0.27
N LYS A 46 -0.83 -3.76 -0.18
CA LYS A 46 0.52 -4.05 0.33
C LYS A 46 0.51 -4.52 1.79
N ASP A 47 -0.34 -3.94 2.62
CA ASP A 47 -0.45 -4.33 4.03
C ASP A 47 -0.99 -5.76 4.16
N LEU A 48 -2.01 -6.12 3.38
CA LEU A 48 -2.54 -7.48 3.31
C LEU A 48 -1.49 -8.47 2.83
N ASP A 49 -0.77 -8.15 1.75
CA ASP A 49 0.28 -9.01 1.19
C ASP A 49 1.42 -9.21 2.21
N GLN A 50 1.78 -8.17 2.98
CA GLN A 50 2.75 -8.27 4.07
C GLN A 50 2.27 -9.16 5.20
N GLU A 51 1.01 -9.04 5.62
CA GLU A 51 0.44 -9.88 6.67
C GLU A 51 0.42 -11.35 6.26
N ILE A 52 -0.01 -11.65 5.03
CA ILE A 52 -0.01 -12.99 4.46
C ILE A 52 1.42 -13.54 4.38
N GLY A 53 2.37 -12.74 3.89
CA GLY A 53 3.78 -13.12 3.81
C GLY A 53 4.38 -13.46 5.19
N ARG A 54 4.11 -12.63 6.20
CA ARG A 54 4.52 -12.89 7.60
C ARG A 54 3.90 -14.18 8.13
N TRP A 55 2.61 -14.39 7.87
CA TRP A 55 1.91 -15.61 8.30
C TRP A 55 2.50 -16.87 7.65
N LEU A 56 2.75 -16.84 6.33
CA LEU A 56 3.37 -17.95 5.61
C LEU A 56 4.78 -18.24 6.11
N SER A 57 5.61 -17.21 6.31
CA SER A 57 6.96 -17.36 6.86
C SER A 57 6.94 -17.97 8.27
N ASN A 58 6.01 -17.55 9.12
CA ASN A 58 5.86 -18.11 10.47
C ASN A 58 5.32 -19.55 10.45
N LYS A 59 4.56 -19.94 9.43
CA LYS A 59 4.10 -21.33 9.24
C LYS A 59 5.14 -22.25 8.61
N GLN A 60 6.09 -21.70 7.84
CA GLN A 60 7.23 -22.44 7.31
C GLN A 60 8.36 -22.63 8.31
N LEU A 61 8.30 -22.04 9.52
CA LEU A 61 9.19 -22.42 10.61
C LEU A 61 8.97 -23.92 10.88
N GLU A 62 9.94 -24.75 10.47
CA GLU A 62 9.92 -26.19 10.68
C GLU A 62 9.57 -26.51 12.13
N ARG A 63 8.53 -27.34 12.34
CA ARG A 63 8.37 -28.06 13.61
C ARG A 63 9.57 -28.99 13.77
N GLY A 64 10.65 -28.50 14.38
CA GLY A 64 11.88 -29.26 14.58
C GLY A 64 13.08 -28.46 15.09
N ASN A 65 13.16 -27.14 14.86
CA ASN A 65 14.35 -26.36 15.18
C ASN A 65 14.17 -25.40 16.37
N ALA A 66 13.47 -25.84 17.42
CA ALA A 66 13.36 -25.08 18.67
C ALA A 66 14.69 -25.14 19.46
N MET A 67 15.67 -24.32 19.10
CA MET A 67 16.87 -24.10 19.92
C MET A 67 16.54 -23.19 21.11
N ARG A 68 15.86 -23.73 22.12
CA ARG A 68 15.76 -23.12 23.45
C ARG A 68 16.35 -24.08 24.48
N ILE A 69 17.69 -24.08 24.57
CA ILE A 69 18.41 -24.81 25.61
C ILE A 69 18.39 -23.95 26.89
N PHE A 70 17.47 -24.21 27.80
CA PHE A 70 17.56 -23.71 29.17
C PHE A 70 18.56 -24.57 29.94
N LYS A 71 19.83 -24.17 29.99
CA LYS A 71 20.77 -24.77 30.95
C LYS A 71 20.44 -24.23 32.33
N ARG A 72 19.77 -25.03 33.16
CA ARG A 72 19.73 -24.81 34.60
C ARG A 72 21.12 -25.13 35.14
N SER A 73 21.90 -24.10 35.44
CA SER A 73 23.12 -24.26 36.24
C SER A 73 22.71 -24.71 37.63
N LEU A 74 22.96 -25.98 37.94
CA LEU A 74 23.11 -26.48 39.30
C LEU A 74 24.61 -26.46 39.59
N SER A 75 25.05 -25.46 40.33
CA SER A 75 26.26 -25.56 41.15
C SER A 75 26.14 -24.63 42.34
#